data_AF-A0A938NJ82-F1
#
_entry.id   AF-A0A938NJ82-F1
#
_cell.length_a   1.000
_cell.length_b   1.000
_cell.length_c   1.000
_cell.angle_alpha   90.00
_cell.angle_beta   90.00
_cell.angle_gamma   90.00
#
_symmetry.space_group_name_H-M   'P 1'
#
loop_
_entity.id
_entity.type
_entity.pdbx_description
1 polymer ?
#
loop_
_entity_poly.entity_id
_entity_poly.type
_entity_poly.pdbx_seq_one_letter_code
_entity_poly.pdbx_strand_id
1 'polypeptide(L)'
;MARPLTGDPTRAAILEDDARHRILVLSAPQDDTDEPIRAYLLDDLNLEDRLPQLIACSNRRQCATDRTPGVGGLSCLAFCVVETLQQ
;
A
#
# COMPACT_ATOMS: atom_id res chain seq x y z
N MET A 1 24.88 0.15 -7.26
CA MET A 1 24.24 1.44 -6.95
C MET A 1 22.73 1.23 -7.04
N ALA A 2 21.99 1.39 -5.94
CA ALA A 2 20.53 1.29 -5.97
C ALA A 2 19.93 2.56 -6.60
N ARG A 3 18.94 2.42 -7.50
CA ARG A 3 18.23 3.56 -8.08
C ARG A 3 17.03 3.90 -7.19
N PRO A 4 16.85 5.16 -6.75
CA PRO A 4 15.66 5.54 -6.00
C PRO A 4 14.41 5.37 -6.86
N LEU A 5 13.34 4.83 -6.27
CA LEU A 5 12.01 4.89 -6.85
C LEU A 5 11.45 6.28 -6.57
N THR A 6 11.32 7.10 -7.60
CA THR A 6 10.68 8.41 -7.55
C THR A 6 9.30 8.30 -8.18
N GLY A 7 8.27 8.41 -7.35
CA GLY A 7 6.88 8.56 -7.75
C GLY A 7 6.23 9.67 -6.93
N ASP A 8 4.94 9.94 -7.16
CA ASP A 8 4.17 10.78 -6.25
C ASP A 8 4.32 10.26 -4.81
N PRO A 9 4.30 11.15 -3.79
CA PRO A 9 4.50 10.77 -2.39
C PRO A 9 3.61 9.58 -2.05
N THR A 10 4.24 8.42 -1.97
CA THR A 10 3.51 7.16 -1.84
C THR A 10 3.11 7.08 -0.39
N ARG A 11 1.85 7.39 -0.08
CA ARG A 11 1.36 7.31 1.30
C ARG A 11 1.41 5.89 1.82
N ALA A 12 1.50 4.87 0.94
CA ALA A 12 1.60 3.50 1.37
C ALA A 12 2.45 2.60 0.47
N ALA A 13 3.16 1.64 1.06
CA ALA A 13 3.97 0.65 0.34
C ALA A 13 3.81 -0.74 0.96
N ILE A 14 3.82 -1.79 0.12
CA ILE A 14 3.91 -3.19 0.57
C ILE A 14 5.38 -3.62 0.51
N LEU A 15 5.92 -4.12 1.63
CA LEU A 15 7.21 -4.80 1.66
C LEU A 15 7.01 -6.30 1.54
N GLU A 16 7.82 -6.92 0.70
CA GLU A 16 7.90 -8.37 0.55
C GLU A 16 9.27 -8.86 1.05
N ASP A 17 9.32 -10.05 1.68
CA ASP A 17 10.60 -10.71 1.98
C ASP A 17 11.18 -11.40 0.74
N ASP A 18 12.39 -11.95 0.88
CA ASP A 18 13.06 -12.72 -0.19
C ASP A 18 12.28 -14.00 -0.58
N ALA A 19 11.33 -14.46 0.24
CA ALA A 19 10.43 -15.57 -0.03
C ALA A 19 9.09 -15.13 -0.65
N ARG A 20 8.91 -13.82 -0.93
CA ARG A 20 7.67 -13.20 -1.43
C ARG A 20 6.48 -13.27 -0.47
N HIS A 21 6.73 -13.41 0.83
CA HIS A 21 5.71 -13.12 1.82
C HIS A 21 5.54 -11.61 1.90
N ARG A 22 4.29 -11.15 1.87
CA ARG A 22 3.99 -9.74 2.05
C ARG A 22 4.05 -9.45 3.53
N ILE A 23 5.08 -8.75 3.97
CA ILE A 23 5.37 -8.57 5.39
C ILE A 23 4.58 -7.39 5.94
N LEU A 24 4.57 -6.27 5.23
CA LEU A 24 4.22 -5.00 5.85
C LEU A 24 3.54 -4.02 4.89
N VAL A 25 2.52 -3.31 5.37
CA VAL A 25 2.05 -2.06 4.77
C VAL A 25 2.60 -0.89 5.57
N LEU A 26 3.43 -0.06 4.94
CA LEU A 26 3.80 1.25 5.48
C LEU A 26 2.71 2.25 5.15
N SER A 27 2.41 3.16 6.08
CA SER A 27 1.65 4.37 5.81
C SER A 27 2.45 5.58 6.30
N ALA A 28 2.73 6.53 5.42
CA ALA A 28 3.35 7.81 5.78
C ALA A 28 2.31 8.93 5.67
N PRO A 29 2.28 9.88 6.61
CA PRO A 29 1.42 11.05 6.50
C PRO A 29 1.90 11.96 5.36
N GLN A 30 1.00 12.83 4.90
CA GLN A 30 1.32 13.83 3.89
C GLN A 30 1.93 15.07 4.58
N ASP A 31 3.05 15.57 4.03
CA ASP A 31 3.74 16.84 4.32
C ASP A 31 3.79 17.34 5.78
N ASP A 32 5.01 17.51 6.33
CA ASP A 32 5.33 18.32 7.53
C ASP A 32 4.37 18.18 8.73
N THR A 33 3.85 16.96 8.94
CA THR A 33 3.07 16.60 10.12
C THR A 33 3.91 15.72 11.05
N ASP A 34 3.81 15.94 12.36
CA ASP A 34 4.42 15.08 13.39
C ASP A 34 3.75 13.69 13.50
N GLU A 35 2.94 13.29 12.51
CA GLU A 35 2.30 11.99 12.52
C GLU A 35 3.34 10.87 12.32
N PRO A 36 3.30 9.80 13.15
CA PRO A 36 4.25 8.71 13.00
C PRO A 36 3.95 7.89 11.75
N ILE A 37 5.01 7.41 11.10
CA ILE A 37 4.90 6.34 10.10
C ILE A 37 4.25 5.13 10.76
N ARG A 38 3.17 4.62 10.16
CA ARG A 38 2.49 3.40 10.62
C ARG A 38 2.95 2.22 9.80
N ALA A 39 3.06 1.08 10.47
CA ALA A 39 3.53 -0.18 9.92
C ALA A 39 2.53 -1.26 10.33
N TYR A 40 1.94 -1.95 9.36
CA TYR A 40 0.97 -3.02 9.60
C TYR A 40 1.50 -4.33 9.07
N LEU A 41 1.65 -5.35 9.92
CA LEU A 41 1.99 -6.69 9.49
C LEU A 41 0.77 -7.32 8.80
N LEU A 42 0.93 -7.77 7.55
CA LEU A 42 -0.20 -8.27 6.76
C LEU A 42 -0.76 -9.59 7.33
N ASP A 43 0.07 -10.42 7.95
CA ASP A 43 -0.36 -11.65 8.62
C ASP A 43 -1.28 -11.39 9.83
N ASP A 44 -1.13 -10.22 10.47
CA ASP A 44 -1.98 -9.80 11.60
C ASP A 44 -3.29 -9.15 11.13
N LEU A 45 -3.40 -8.82 9.85
CA LEU A 45 -4.59 -8.24 9.27
C LEU A 45 -5.51 -9.37 8.81
N ASN A 46 -6.70 -9.47 9.42
CA ASN A 46 -7.77 -10.28 8.84
C ASN A 46 -8.33 -9.60 7.58
N LEU A 47 -7.59 -9.69 6.48
CA LEU A 47 -7.95 -9.08 5.21
C LEU A 47 -9.16 -9.76 4.56
N GLU A 48 -9.47 -11.00 4.92
CA GLU A 48 -10.60 -11.74 4.37
C GLU A 48 -11.93 -11.00 4.62
N ASP A 49 -12.13 -10.51 5.85
CA ASP A 49 -13.31 -9.72 6.23
C ASP A 49 -13.38 -8.37 5.50
N ARG A 50 -12.24 -7.90 4.99
CA ARG A 50 -12.06 -6.60 4.34
C ARG A 50 -11.98 -6.71 2.81
N LEU A 51 -11.99 -7.94 2.25
CA LEU A 51 -11.87 -8.20 0.82
C LEU A 51 -12.88 -7.40 -0.04
N PRO A 52 -14.18 -7.28 0.33
CA PRO A 52 -15.11 -6.51 -0.48
C PRO A 52 -14.72 -5.04 -0.62
N GLN A 53 -14.21 -4.43 0.46
CA GLN A 53 -13.78 -3.02 0.49
C GLN A 53 -12.49 -2.83 -0.31
N LEU A 54 -11.54 -3.76 -0.18
CA LEU A 54 -10.29 -3.77 -0.95
C LEU A 54 -10.56 -3.91 -2.46
N ILE A 55 -11.47 -4.82 -2.85
CA ILE A 55 -11.88 -5.01 -4.24
C ILE A 55 -12.58 -3.76 -4.78
N ALA A 56 -13.48 -3.17 -4.00
CA ALA A 56 -14.15 -1.93 -4.40
C ALA A 56 -13.16 -0.77 -4.60
N CYS A 57 -12.22 -0.59 -3.66
CA CYS A 57 -11.19 0.44 -3.77
C CYS A 57 -10.28 0.21 -4.99
N SER A 58 -9.78 -1.01 -5.17
CA SER A 58 -8.85 -1.36 -6.25
C SER A 58 -9.49 -1.24 -7.63
N ASN A 59 -10.76 -1.61 -7.77
CA ASN A 59 -11.52 -1.41 -9.01
C ASN A 59 -11.75 0.08 -9.30
N ARG A 60 -12.16 0.86 -8.30
CA ARG A 60 -12.37 2.31 -8.43
C ARG A 60 -11.08 3.04 -8.84
N ARG A 61 -9.94 2.62 -8.31
CA ARG A 61 -8.60 3.15 -8.65
C ARG A 61 -7.96 2.50 -9.87
N GLN A 62 -8.59 1.48 -10.44
CA GLN A 62 -8.08 0.72 -11.58
C GLN A 62 -6.66 0.16 -11.35
N CYS A 63 -6.37 -0.32 -10.14
CA CYS A 63 -5.02 -0.76 -9.74
C CYS A 63 -4.43 -1.85 -10.64
N ALA A 64 -5.27 -2.67 -11.29
CA ALA A 64 -4.83 -3.72 -12.22
C ALA A 64 -4.29 -3.17 -13.55
N THR A 65 -4.74 -1.98 -13.96
CA THR A 65 -4.37 -1.34 -15.23
C THR A 65 -3.53 -0.09 -15.04
N ASP A 66 -3.24 0.28 -13.80
CA ASP A 66 -2.32 1.37 -13.48
C ASP A 66 -0.90 0.99 -13.90
N ARG A 67 -0.52 1.48 -15.08
CA ARG A 67 0.81 1.28 -15.69
C ARG A 67 1.79 2.39 -15.31
N THR A 68 1.49 3.21 -14.30
CA THR A 68 2.38 4.31 -13.91
C THR A 68 3.75 3.75 -13.54
N PRO A 69 4.82 4.08 -14.32
CA PRO A 69 6.13 3.49 -14.12
C PRO A 69 6.67 3.89 -12.74
N GLY A 70 7.01 2.89 -11.92
CA GLY A 70 7.64 3.12 -10.62
C GLY A 70 6.73 3.07 -9.41
N VAL A 71 5.40 3.11 -9.56
CA VAL A 71 4.48 2.92 -8.41
C VAL A 71 3.82 1.55 -8.44
N GLY A 72 3.55 0.97 -9.62
CA GLY A 72 3.08 -0.42 -9.78
C GLY A 72 1.74 -0.73 -9.12
N GLY A 73 1.04 -1.76 -9.63
CA GLY A 73 -0.26 -2.19 -9.08
C GLY A 73 -0.21 -2.53 -7.57
N LEU A 74 0.95 -2.90 -7.04
CA LEU A 74 1.15 -3.18 -5.62
C LEU A 74 1.07 -1.93 -4.72
N SER A 75 1.64 -0.79 -5.12
CA SER A 75 1.50 0.44 -4.30
C SER A 75 0.05 0.94 -4.32
N CYS A 76 -0.64 0.82 -5.46
CA CYS A 76 -2.07 1.12 -5.54
C CYS A 76 -2.89 0.24 -4.58
N LEU A 77 -2.56 -1.06 -4.50
CA LEU A 77 -3.17 -1.96 -3.51
C LEU A 77 -2.80 -1.58 -2.07
N ALA A 78 -1.56 -1.17 -1.81
CA ALA A 78 -1.11 -0.71 -0.50
C ALA A 78 -1.98 0.46 0.01
N PHE A 79 -2.27 1.42 -0.86
CA PHE A 79 -3.19 2.52 -0.53
C PHE A 79 -4.59 2.02 -0.16
N CYS A 80 -5.14 1.06 -0.90
CA CYS A 80 -6.46 0.50 -0.60
C CYS A 80 -6.48 -0.27 0.72
N VAL A 81 -5.38 -0.93 1.10
CA VAL A 81 -5.25 -1.55 2.42
C VAL A 81 -5.29 -0.49 3.51
N VAL A 82 -4.46 0.56 3.41
CA VAL A 82 -4.47 1.66 4.40
C VAL A 82 -5.83 2.33 4.50
N GLU A 83 -6.48 2.61 3.38
CA GLU A 83 -7.82 3.24 3.34
C GLU A 83 -8.87 2.37 4.04
N THR A 84 -8.72 1.04 4.00
CA THR A 84 -9.64 0.10 4.65
C THR A 84 -9.38 -0.06 6.15
N LEU A 85 -8.13 0.15 6.59
CA LEU A 85 -7.73 0.10 8.01
C LEU A 85 -8.05 1.40 8.76
N GLN A 86 -8.22 2.51 8.04
CA GLN A 86 -8.53 3.82 8.61
C GLN A 86 -10.04 4.15 8.61
N GLN A 87 -10.89 3.20 8.18
CA GLN A 87 -12.36 3.26 8.24
C GLN A 87 -12.89 2.50 9.46
#